data_AF-A0AB32WEF3-F1
#
_entry.id   AF-A0AB32WEF3-F1
#
_cell.length_a   1.000
_cell.length_b   1.000
_cell.length_c   1.000
_cell.angle_alpha   90.00
_cell.angle_beta   90.00
_cell.angle_gamma   90.00
#
_symmetry.space_group_name_H-M   'P 1'
#
loop_
_entity.id
_entity.type
_entity.pdbx_description
1 polymer ?
#
loop_
_entity_poly.entity_id
_entity_poly.type
_entity_poly.pdbx_seq_one_letter_code
_entity_poly.pdbx_strand_id
1 'polypeptide(L)'
;MSSTRETMVDPLKTWKFLVWPTITIKPIGSYFFLLKTILASFLVASISLSLYFAFSSQPQWLPSPNCNNPVIISDHQKFTTKNISSQAYERTDLSHIQFGIGGSAKTWNERRRYCELWWRPNVTRGFVWLDEKPPNDEKLPPTSPPYKISQDTSRFKYTSWYGSRSAVRIARIVKESFELGLDNVRWFVMGDDDTVFFLENLVTVLNKYDHNQMYYIGGNSESVEQDVIHSYTMAYGGGGFAISYPLAAELVKVLDGCIDRYASFYGSDQKIQGCMSEIGIPVTKELGFHQVDIRGNPYGLLAAHPLAPLVSLHHLDYIQSIFPGRTQIYSIKKLLSAYEKDPSRALQHSFCYDLKRNWSVSVSWGYTVQLYPSLVTAKKLETAFLTFKSWRSWNDEPFTFNTRPVGQDPCERPVIYFLDRTERVTGDRTLTTYIRYVDGSETECDKPDYAPTLAVQFLHVSSARLNPTIWRMAPRRQCCEVINGGDGEDNLIQVKIRGCKRFESVTPL
;
A
#
# COMPACT_ATOMS: atom_id res chain seq x y z
N MET A 1 87.68 -20.30 41.17
CA MET A 1 88.13 -21.70 41.07
C MET A 1 86.91 -22.58 40.87
N SER A 2 87.05 -23.52 39.94
CA SER A 2 86.12 -24.54 39.47
C SER A 2 85.36 -25.29 40.58
N SER A 3 84.07 -25.60 40.35
CA SER A 3 83.63 -27.00 40.19
C SER A 3 82.12 -27.11 39.90
N THR A 4 81.80 -28.04 39.01
CA THR A 4 80.49 -28.40 38.44
C THR A 4 79.96 -29.71 39.05
N ARG A 5 78.61 -29.85 39.02
CA ARG A 5 77.82 -31.11 38.86
C ARG A 5 77.73 -32.01 40.11
N GLU A 6 76.58 -32.58 40.51
CA GLU A 6 75.67 -33.48 39.76
C GLU A 6 74.25 -33.59 40.37
N THR A 7 73.37 -34.18 39.55
CA THR A 7 71.92 -34.42 39.66
C THR A 7 71.52 -35.75 40.33
N MET A 8 70.34 -35.81 40.99
CA MET A 8 69.17 -36.71 40.70
C MET A 8 68.29 -37.11 41.92
N VAL A 9 66.96 -36.86 41.79
CA VAL A 9 65.77 -37.77 41.98
C VAL A 9 65.44 -38.28 43.41
N ASP A 10 64.39 -37.76 44.08
CA ASP A 10 62.96 -38.23 44.22
C ASP A 10 62.77 -38.94 45.60
N PRO A 11 61.60 -39.08 46.29
CA PRO A 11 60.21 -39.04 45.82
C PRO A 11 59.13 -38.36 46.70
N LEU A 12 57.99 -38.14 46.06
CA LEU A 12 56.71 -37.72 46.63
C LEU A 12 56.30 -38.44 47.93
N LYS A 13 55.92 -37.63 48.93
CA LYS A 13 54.78 -37.75 49.88
C LYS A 13 55.20 -37.58 51.34
N THR A 14 54.75 -36.49 51.97
CA THR A 14 53.72 -36.57 53.03
C THR A 14 53.21 -35.19 53.42
N TRP A 15 51.92 -35.18 53.78
CA TRP A 15 50.96 -34.08 53.89
C TRP A 15 51.37 -32.80 54.64
N LYS A 16 50.99 -31.68 54.02
CA LYS A 16 50.57 -30.43 54.68
C LYS A 16 49.32 -30.69 55.55
N PHE A 17 49.19 -30.04 56.71
CA PHE A 17 47.99 -29.30 57.15
C PHE A 17 48.20 -28.69 58.54
N LEU A 18 48.12 -27.34 58.64
CA LEU A 18 47.68 -26.60 59.82
C LEU A 18 47.50 -25.11 59.45
N VAL A 19 46.28 -24.72 59.05
CA VAL A 19 45.80 -23.31 59.09
C VAL A 19 44.29 -23.35 59.40
N TRP A 20 43.88 -22.45 60.31
CA TRP A 20 42.57 -22.29 60.93
C TRP A 20 41.36 -22.09 59.99
N PRO A 21 40.12 -22.39 60.45
CA PRO A 21 38.91 -22.14 59.69
C PRO A 21 38.49 -20.66 59.78
N THR A 22 38.51 -19.95 58.65
CA THR A 22 37.73 -18.73 58.43
C THR A 22 36.41 -19.11 57.75
N ILE A 23 35.30 -18.87 58.44
CA ILE A 23 33.94 -19.02 57.91
C ILE A 23 33.77 -18.02 56.77
N THR A 24 33.67 -18.53 55.54
CA THR A 24 33.34 -17.76 54.34
C THR A 24 31.83 -17.84 54.08
N ILE A 25 31.11 -16.76 54.40
CA ILE A 25 29.70 -16.60 54.04
C ILE A 25 29.64 -16.23 52.54
N LYS A 26 29.17 -17.14 51.69
CA LYS A 26 28.98 -16.88 50.25
C LYS A 26 27.81 -15.91 50.01
N PRO A 27 27.97 -14.84 49.20
CA PRO A 27 26.97 -13.80 48.96
C PRO A 27 25.82 -14.20 48.01
N ILE A 28 25.65 -15.49 47.72
CA ILE A 28 24.67 -15.99 46.73
C ILE A 28 23.27 -16.15 47.35
N GLY A 29 23.18 -16.40 48.66
CA GLY A 29 21.89 -16.58 49.35
C GLY A 29 21.08 -15.29 49.52
N SER A 30 21.75 -14.17 49.75
CA SER A 30 21.10 -12.87 49.99
C SER A 30 20.40 -12.34 48.74
N TYR A 31 21.04 -12.47 47.57
CA TYR A 31 20.48 -12.00 46.29
C TYR A 31 19.24 -12.80 45.88
N PHE A 32 19.25 -14.13 46.09
CA PHE A 32 18.08 -14.98 45.85
C PHE A 32 16.91 -14.67 46.79
N PHE A 33 17.20 -14.32 48.05
CA PHE A 33 16.17 -13.92 49.00
C PHE A 33 15.58 -12.55 48.65
N LEU A 34 16.41 -11.61 48.20
CA LEU A 34 15.97 -10.29 47.72
C LEU A 34 15.09 -10.41 46.47
N LEU A 35 15.47 -11.25 45.51
CA LEU A 35 14.68 -11.45 44.29
C LEU A 35 13.33 -12.11 44.59
N LYS A 36 13.29 -13.10 45.49
CA LYS A 36 12.03 -13.74 45.91
C LYS A 36 11.11 -12.78 46.65
N THR A 37 11.65 -11.91 47.49
CA THR A 37 10.85 -10.91 48.23
C THR A 37 10.30 -9.84 47.30
N ILE A 38 11.07 -9.40 46.30
CA ILE A 38 10.60 -8.49 45.25
C ILE A 38 9.51 -9.14 44.39
N LEU A 39 9.67 -10.40 43.99
CA LEU A 39 8.64 -11.10 43.21
C LEU A 39 7.35 -11.29 44.01
N ALA A 40 7.47 -11.62 45.30
CA ALA A 40 6.33 -11.77 46.19
C ALA A 40 5.59 -10.44 46.40
N SER A 41 6.31 -9.31 46.53
CA SER A 41 5.67 -8.00 46.68
C SER A 41 4.91 -7.58 45.41
N PHE A 42 5.46 -7.84 44.22
CA PHE A 42 4.76 -7.61 42.95
C PHE A 42 3.52 -8.49 42.80
N LEU A 43 3.59 -9.76 43.23
CA LEU A 43 2.45 -10.67 43.19
C LEU A 43 1.32 -10.18 44.12
N VAL A 44 1.67 -9.78 45.34
CA VAL A 44 0.70 -9.23 46.31
C VAL A 44 0.08 -7.94 45.79
N ALA A 45 0.88 -7.04 45.21
CA ALA A 45 0.37 -5.79 44.62
C ALA A 45 -0.59 -6.05 43.44
N SER A 46 -0.25 -6.99 42.55
CA SER A 46 -1.10 -7.38 41.42
C SER A 46 -2.43 -8.00 41.86
N ILE A 47 -2.37 -8.89 42.85
CA ILE A 47 -3.58 -9.50 43.44
C ILE A 47 -4.42 -8.43 44.13
N SER A 48 -3.80 -7.52 44.90
CA SER A 48 -4.51 -6.43 45.60
C SER A 48 -5.19 -5.47 44.63
N LEU A 49 -4.52 -5.14 43.52
CA LEU A 49 -5.08 -4.29 42.47
C LEU A 49 -6.24 -4.98 41.74
N SER A 50 -6.10 -6.28 41.46
CA SER A 50 -7.15 -7.08 40.83
C SER A 50 -8.37 -7.22 41.74
N LEU A 51 -8.17 -7.43 43.05
CA LEU A 51 -9.23 -7.45 44.05
C LEU A 51 -9.88 -6.07 44.20
N TYR A 52 -9.08 -4.99 44.17
CA TYR A 52 -9.63 -3.62 44.17
C TYR A 52 -10.55 -3.39 42.98
N PHE A 53 -10.16 -3.74 41.75
CA PHE A 53 -11.04 -3.60 40.59
C PHE A 53 -12.24 -4.55 40.61
N ALA A 54 -12.08 -5.77 41.14
CA ALA A 54 -13.17 -6.73 41.27
C ALA A 54 -14.22 -6.29 42.29
N PHE A 55 -13.81 -5.72 43.44
CA PHE A 55 -14.70 -5.36 44.55
C PHE A 55 -15.04 -3.87 44.64
N SER A 56 -14.35 -2.98 43.91
CA SER A 56 -14.68 -1.54 43.78
C SER A 56 -15.72 -1.25 42.69
N SER A 57 -16.28 -2.28 42.05
CA SER A 57 -17.35 -2.15 41.07
C SER A 57 -18.70 -1.88 41.74
N GLN A 58 -18.83 -0.74 42.44
CA GLN A 58 -20.13 -0.11 42.61
C GLN A 58 -20.40 0.81 41.42
N PRO A 59 -21.47 0.59 40.64
CA PRO A 59 -21.91 1.55 39.65
C PRO A 59 -22.54 2.74 40.40
N GLN A 60 -21.78 3.80 40.62
CA GLN A 60 -22.34 5.08 41.03
C GLN A 60 -23.11 5.68 39.84
N TRP A 61 -24.38 5.29 39.73
CA TRP A 61 -25.38 6.07 39.01
C TRP A 61 -25.59 7.37 39.78
N LEU A 62 -24.87 8.42 39.39
CA LEU A 62 -25.18 9.78 39.78
C LEU A 62 -26.31 10.30 38.86
N PRO A 63 -27.49 10.65 39.39
CA PRO A 63 -28.49 11.38 38.63
C PRO A 63 -28.02 12.83 38.47
N SER A 64 -27.88 13.30 37.24
CA SER A 64 -27.60 14.70 36.94
C SER A 64 -28.83 15.56 37.26
N PRO A 65 -28.76 16.56 38.17
CA PRO A 65 -29.83 17.52 38.35
C PRO A 65 -29.53 18.81 37.57
N ASN A 66 -30.54 19.29 36.86
CA ASN A 66 -30.72 20.66 36.35
C ASN A 66 -29.91 21.12 35.14
N CYS A 67 -30.49 20.92 33.95
CA CYS A 67 -30.39 21.89 32.85
C CYS A 67 -31.79 22.46 32.55
N ASN A 68 -32.28 23.32 33.43
CA ASN A 68 -33.37 24.24 33.12
C ASN A 68 -32.91 25.65 33.51
N ASN A 69 -32.37 26.39 32.53
CA ASN A 69 -32.54 27.84 32.45
C ASN A 69 -32.39 28.28 30.98
N PRO A 70 -33.31 29.10 30.46
CA PRO A 70 -33.27 29.54 29.08
C PRO A 70 -32.27 30.68 28.94
N VAL A 71 -31.29 30.52 28.05
CA VAL A 71 -30.49 31.66 27.57
C VAL A 71 -31.33 32.39 26.54
N ILE A 72 -31.73 33.61 26.89
CA ILE A 72 -32.32 34.59 25.98
C ILE A 72 -31.22 34.98 24.98
N ILE A 73 -31.34 34.54 23.73
CA ILE A 73 -30.64 35.15 22.60
C ILE A 73 -31.70 35.88 21.78
N SER A 74 -31.75 37.20 21.97
CA SER A 74 -32.40 38.12 21.04
C SER A 74 -31.49 38.32 19.84
N ASP A 75 -31.83 37.73 18.70
CA ASP A 75 -31.95 38.44 17.42
C ASP A 75 -32.40 37.47 16.32
N HIS A 76 -33.71 37.45 16.05
CA HIS A 76 -34.25 36.76 14.89
C HIS A 76 -34.03 37.63 13.65
N GLN A 77 -32.86 37.49 13.03
CA GLN A 77 -32.76 37.69 11.59
C GLN A 77 -33.68 36.67 10.91
N LYS A 78 -34.65 37.18 10.14
CA LYS A 78 -35.56 36.41 9.28
C LYS A 78 -34.75 35.52 8.34
N PHE A 79 -34.52 34.27 8.73
CA PHE A 79 -34.18 33.22 7.79
C PHE A 79 -35.44 32.91 6.98
N THR A 80 -35.49 33.44 5.76
CA THR A 80 -36.32 32.90 4.71
C THR A 80 -36.05 31.41 4.61
N THR A 81 -37.06 30.60 4.95
CA THR A 81 -37.12 29.17 4.69
C THR A 81 -37.04 28.95 3.18
N LYS A 82 -35.82 28.94 2.63
CA LYS A 82 -35.56 28.24 1.38
C LYS A 82 -35.84 26.78 1.67
N ASN A 83 -36.82 26.22 0.98
CA ASN A 83 -37.03 24.78 0.86
C ASN A 83 -35.67 24.12 0.65
N ILE A 84 -35.16 23.45 1.69
CA ILE A 84 -34.06 22.50 1.56
C ILE A 84 -34.69 21.30 0.86
N SER A 85 -34.90 21.42 -0.45
CA SER A 85 -34.73 20.26 -1.29
C SER A 85 -33.32 19.76 -0.98
N SER A 86 -33.19 18.47 -0.71
CA SER A 86 -31.90 17.81 -0.59
C SER A 86 -31.02 18.23 -1.76
N GLN A 87 -30.14 19.21 -1.54
CA GLN A 87 -29.12 19.58 -2.48
C GLN A 87 -28.27 18.31 -2.58
N ALA A 88 -28.46 17.56 -3.67
CA ALA A 88 -27.60 16.43 -3.96
C ALA A 88 -26.19 17.01 -3.98
N TYR A 89 -25.41 16.75 -2.92
CA TYR A 89 -24.03 17.21 -2.84
C TYR A 89 -23.37 16.83 -4.17
N GLU A 90 -22.90 17.83 -4.89
CA GLU A 90 -22.31 17.62 -6.21
C GLU A 90 -21.16 16.64 -6.05
N ARG A 91 -21.16 15.59 -6.85
CA ARG A 91 -20.19 14.51 -6.74
C ARG A 91 -18.79 15.02 -7.11
N THR A 92 -17.76 14.58 -6.39
CA THR A 92 -16.37 14.90 -6.78
C THR A 92 -16.05 14.23 -8.11
N ASP A 93 -15.46 14.99 -9.02
CA ASP A 93 -14.89 14.54 -10.30
C ASP A 93 -13.47 15.11 -10.47
N LEU A 94 -12.86 14.90 -11.65
CA LEU A 94 -11.50 15.35 -11.93
C LEU A 94 -11.34 16.88 -11.90
N SER A 95 -12.40 17.63 -12.21
CA SER A 95 -12.36 19.10 -12.19
C SER A 95 -12.17 19.65 -10.78
N HIS A 96 -12.48 18.86 -9.75
CA HIS A 96 -12.34 19.23 -8.34
C HIS A 96 -10.96 18.90 -7.74
N ILE A 97 -10.10 18.21 -8.50
CA ILE A 97 -8.79 17.74 -8.04
C ILE A 97 -7.70 18.65 -8.61
N GLN A 98 -6.74 19.04 -7.79
CA GLN A 98 -5.53 19.73 -8.21
C GLN A 98 -4.31 18.86 -7.93
N PHE A 99 -3.55 18.52 -8.97
CA PHE A 99 -2.33 17.72 -8.84
C PHE A 99 -1.11 18.59 -8.52
N GLY A 100 -0.34 18.21 -7.50
CA GLY A 100 0.96 18.77 -7.15
C GLY A 100 2.04 17.71 -7.28
N ILE A 101 2.71 17.66 -8.42
CA ILE A 101 3.68 16.60 -8.72
C ILE A 101 5.10 17.07 -8.39
N GLY A 102 5.82 16.35 -7.54
CA GLY A 102 7.24 16.60 -7.27
C GLY A 102 8.13 16.06 -8.39
N GLY A 103 8.99 16.91 -8.95
CA GLY A 103 9.98 16.48 -9.94
C GLY A 103 11.26 17.30 -9.86
N SER A 104 12.30 16.91 -10.59
CA SER A 104 13.53 17.70 -10.76
C SER A 104 13.79 17.97 -12.23
N ALA A 105 14.26 19.17 -12.55
CA ALA A 105 14.65 19.56 -13.90
C ALA A 105 15.65 18.57 -14.52
N LYS A 106 16.51 17.97 -13.69
CA LYS A 106 17.52 16.99 -14.10
C LYS A 106 16.91 15.68 -14.62
N THR A 107 15.83 15.20 -14.00
CA THR A 107 15.20 13.90 -14.32
C THR A 107 13.93 14.03 -15.14
N TRP A 108 13.36 15.23 -15.22
CA TRP A 108 12.05 15.48 -15.81
C TRP A 108 11.92 14.98 -17.25
N ASN A 109 12.93 15.23 -18.09
CA ASN A 109 12.91 14.81 -19.50
C ASN A 109 12.77 13.29 -19.67
N GLU A 110 13.33 12.50 -18.75
CA GLU A 110 13.20 11.04 -18.77
C GLU A 110 11.91 10.58 -18.09
N ARG A 111 11.58 11.13 -16.92
CA ARG A 111 10.49 10.64 -16.07
C ARG A 111 9.10 11.11 -16.50
N ARG A 112 8.98 12.24 -17.21
CA ARG A 112 7.69 12.79 -17.68
C ARG A 112 6.84 11.79 -18.46
N ARG A 113 7.48 10.80 -19.09
CA ARG A 113 6.84 9.69 -19.80
C ARG A 113 5.84 8.92 -18.94
N TYR A 114 5.96 8.93 -17.61
CA TYR A 114 5.01 8.31 -16.68
C TYR A 114 3.79 9.21 -16.45
N CYS A 115 4.01 10.50 -16.20
CA CYS A 115 2.94 11.50 -16.12
C CYS A 115 2.11 11.57 -17.40
N GLU A 116 2.76 11.48 -18.56
CA GLU A 116 2.12 11.51 -19.88
C GLU A 116 1.16 10.34 -20.15
N LEU A 117 1.23 9.25 -19.35
CA LEU A 117 0.32 8.11 -19.49
C LEU A 117 -1.07 8.38 -18.93
N TRP A 118 -1.19 9.26 -17.94
CA TRP A 118 -2.45 9.49 -17.22
C TRP A 118 -2.93 10.93 -17.28
N TRP A 119 -2.04 11.89 -17.53
CA TRP A 119 -2.41 13.29 -17.66
C TRP A 119 -3.31 13.52 -18.88
N ARG A 120 -4.41 14.27 -18.69
CA ARG A 120 -5.40 14.51 -19.73
C ARG A 120 -5.51 16.02 -20.00
N PRO A 121 -5.08 16.48 -21.19
CA PRO A 121 -5.17 17.89 -21.55
C PRO A 121 -6.60 18.41 -21.39
N ASN A 122 -6.77 19.59 -20.79
CA ASN A 122 -8.06 20.24 -20.53
C ASN A 122 -9.02 19.48 -19.60
N VAL A 123 -8.58 18.38 -18.96
CA VAL A 123 -9.40 17.59 -18.02
C VAL A 123 -8.74 17.55 -16.64
N THR A 124 -7.46 17.22 -16.59
CA THR A 124 -6.66 17.31 -15.36
C THR A 124 -6.10 18.73 -15.19
N ARG A 125 -5.95 19.16 -13.95
CA ARG A 125 -5.33 20.45 -13.60
C ARG A 125 -4.33 20.29 -12.46
N GLY A 126 -3.34 21.15 -12.43
CA GLY A 126 -2.20 21.00 -11.53
C GLY A 126 -0.88 21.25 -12.24
N PHE A 127 0.22 21.04 -11.53
CA PHE A 127 1.56 21.35 -12.02
C PHE A 127 2.57 20.33 -11.53
N VAL A 128 3.61 20.12 -12.35
CA VAL A 128 4.87 19.52 -11.90
C VAL A 128 5.74 20.63 -11.33
N TRP A 129 6.20 20.48 -10.11
CA TRP A 129 7.01 21.45 -9.40
C TRP A 129 8.47 21.05 -9.46
N LEU A 130 9.25 21.84 -10.20
CA LEU A 130 10.68 21.63 -10.44
C LEU A 130 11.51 22.53 -9.52
N ASP A 131 12.76 22.14 -9.33
CA ASP A 131 13.81 22.90 -8.65
C ASP A 131 14.35 24.07 -9.49
N GLU A 132 14.41 23.90 -10.81
CA GLU A 132 14.85 24.93 -11.74
C GLU A 132 14.22 24.74 -13.14
N LYS A 133 14.52 25.66 -14.06
CA LYS A 133 14.03 25.55 -15.44
C LYS A 133 14.69 24.36 -16.14
N PRO A 134 13.93 23.42 -16.75
CA PRO A 134 14.52 22.28 -17.42
C PRO A 134 15.33 22.72 -18.66
N PRO A 135 16.46 22.06 -18.94
CA PRO A 135 17.20 22.27 -20.18
C PRO A 135 16.35 21.81 -21.37
N ASN A 136 16.30 22.63 -22.42
CA ASN A 136 15.44 22.49 -23.60
C ASN A 136 13.94 22.62 -23.27
N ASP A 137 13.50 23.86 -23.08
CA ASP A 137 12.10 24.32 -22.98
C ASP A 137 11.35 24.17 -24.32
N GLU A 138 11.56 23.04 -25.00
CA GLU A 138 10.78 22.66 -26.17
C GLU A 138 9.31 22.52 -25.75
N LYS A 139 8.39 22.80 -26.69
CA LYS A 139 6.95 22.65 -26.46
C LYS A 139 6.68 21.22 -25.98
N LEU A 140 6.45 21.08 -24.67
CA LEU A 140 6.02 19.84 -24.06
C LEU A 140 4.79 19.32 -24.84
N PRO A 141 4.70 18.01 -25.11
CA PRO A 141 3.51 17.49 -25.76
C PRO A 141 2.28 17.84 -24.90
N PRO A 142 1.08 18.00 -25.50
CA PRO A 142 -0.12 18.37 -24.76
C PRO A 142 -0.46 17.41 -23.61
N THR A 143 0.02 16.16 -23.71
CA THR A 143 -0.11 15.11 -22.71
C THR A 143 0.85 15.26 -21.53
N SER A 144 1.87 16.11 -21.58
CA SER A 144 2.67 16.40 -20.39
C SER A 144 1.95 17.43 -19.51
N PRO A 145 1.96 17.28 -18.18
CA PRO A 145 1.52 18.34 -17.29
C PRO A 145 2.36 19.61 -17.47
N PRO A 146 1.76 20.81 -17.30
CA PRO A 146 2.54 22.04 -17.21
C PRO A 146 3.41 22.01 -15.94
N TYR A 147 4.51 22.77 -15.95
CA TYR A 147 5.41 22.85 -14.80
C TYR A 147 5.43 24.25 -14.15
N LYS A 148 5.87 24.30 -12.89
CA LYS A 148 6.21 25.51 -12.15
C LYS A 148 7.57 25.33 -11.47
N ILE A 149 8.26 26.44 -11.23
CA ILE A 149 9.49 26.44 -10.42
C ILE A 149 9.10 26.69 -8.97
N SER A 150 9.58 25.84 -8.08
CA SER A 150 9.29 25.97 -6.65
C SER A 150 10.00 27.20 -6.08
N GLN A 151 9.40 27.84 -5.09
CA GLN A 151 9.99 29.00 -4.42
C GLN A 151 11.30 28.65 -3.69
N ASP A 152 12.12 29.68 -3.42
CA ASP A 152 13.37 29.51 -2.66
C ASP A 152 13.11 28.95 -1.25
N THR A 153 13.87 27.91 -0.90
CA THR A 153 13.84 27.25 0.40
C THR A 153 15.17 27.37 1.17
N SER A 154 16.06 28.29 0.77
CA SER A 154 17.36 28.51 1.41
C SER A 154 17.25 28.75 2.93
N ARG A 155 16.21 29.46 3.38
CA ARG A 155 15.97 29.80 4.79
C ARG A 155 15.66 28.62 5.73
N PHE A 156 15.20 27.50 5.19
CA PHE A 156 14.72 26.38 6.00
C PHE A 156 15.87 25.53 6.53
N LYS A 157 15.69 24.93 7.70
CA LYS A 157 16.64 23.96 8.24
C LYS A 157 16.45 22.60 7.56
N TYR A 158 17.56 21.93 7.27
CA TYR A 158 17.57 20.53 6.86
C TYR A 158 18.82 19.87 7.43
N THR A 159 18.63 18.92 8.34
CA THR A 159 19.71 18.32 9.15
C THR A 159 19.78 16.81 9.00
N SER A 160 18.96 16.20 8.14
CA SER A 160 19.06 14.77 7.82
C SER A 160 20.30 14.51 6.98
N TRP A 161 21.23 13.72 7.52
CA TRP A 161 22.55 13.47 6.92
C TRP A 161 22.53 12.47 5.75
N TYR A 162 21.47 11.67 5.62
CA TYR A 162 21.35 10.60 4.63
C TYR A 162 20.25 10.85 3.58
N GLY A 163 19.64 12.04 3.57
CA GLY A 163 18.61 12.42 2.60
C GLY A 163 18.98 13.66 1.79
N SER A 164 18.08 14.10 0.92
CA SER A 164 18.26 15.27 0.07
C SER A 164 17.51 16.50 0.60
N ARG A 165 18.15 17.67 0.54
CA ARG A 165 17.52 18.96 0.88
C ARG A 165 16.31 19.28 0.00
N SER A 166 16.18 18.64 -1.17
CA SER A 166 14.97 18.73 -2.01
C SER A 166 13.69 18.35 -1.27
N ALA A 167 13.76 17.56 -0.19
CA ALA A 167 12.62 17.23 0.66
C ALA A 167 11.89 18.48 1.21
N VAL A 168 12.62 19.57 1.47
CA VAL A 168 12.03 20.84 1.95
C VAL A 168 11.13 21.45 0.87
N ARG A 169 11.65 21.56 -0.35
CA ARG A 169 10.92 22.06 -1.52
C ARG A 169 9.69 21.21 -1.80
N ILE A 170 9.86 19.90 -1.87
CA ILE A 170 8.76 18.98 -2.21
C ILE A 170 7.66 19.01 -1.14
N ALA A 171 8.01 19.13 0.15
CA ALA A 171 7.02 19.30 1.22
C ALA A 171 6.22 20.61 1.09
N ARG A 172 6.78 21.66 0.48
CA ARG A 172 6.08 22.94 0.28
C ARG A 172 5.14 22.94 -0.93
N ILE A 173 5.16 21.92 -1.79
CA ILE A 173 4.31 21.87 -2.99
C ILE A 173 2.82 22.00 -2.66
N VAL A 174 2.35 21.44 -1.53
CA VAL A 174 0.94 21.58 -1.13
C VAL A 174 0.58 23.03 -0.86
N LYS A 175 1.48 23.79 -0.21
CA LYS A 175 1.30 25.21 0.06
C LYS A 175 1.37 26.02 -1.21
N GLU A 176 2.38 25.78 -2.04
CA GLU A 176 2.53 26.50 -3.30
C GLU A 176 1.34 26.21 -4.25
N SER A 177 0.78 25.00 -4.23
CA SER A 177 -0.42 24.64 -4.99
C SER A 177 -1.67 25.32 -4.46
N PHE A 178 -1.84 25.40 -3.13
CA PHE A 178 -2.96 26.09 -2.49
C PHE A 178 -2.94 27.59 -2.78
N GLU A 179 -1.76 28.23 -2.71
CA GLU A 179 -1.57 29.66 -2.94
C GLU A 179 -1.83 30.09 -4.39
N LEU A 180 -1.92 29.15 -5.35
CA LEU A 180 -2.39 29.46 -6.70
C LEU A 180 -3.86 29.90 -6.74
N GLY A 181 -4.64 29.59 -5.71
CA GLY A 181 -6.03 30.05 -5.59
C GLY A 181 -6.95 29.56 -6.72
N LEU A 182 -6.75 28.33 -7.21
CA LEU A 182 -7.62 27.78 -8.25
C LEU A 182 -9.04 27.56 -7.70
N ASP A 183 -10.04 27.95 -8.48
CA ASP A 183 -11.43 27.86 -8.08
C ASP A 183 -11.92 26.41 -7.95
N ASN A 184 -12.88 26.17 -7.06
CA ASN A 184 -13.58 24.89 -6.91
C ASN A 184 -12.64 23.67 -6.69
N VAL A 185 -11.53 23.86 -5.97
CA VAL A 185 -10.67 22.75 -5.52
C VAL A 185 -11.27 22.10 -4.28
N ARG A 186 -11.43 20.77 -4.31
CA ARG A 186 -11.85 19.96 -3.16
C ARG A 186 -10.71 19.12 -2.60
N TRP A 187 -9.78 18.73 -3.47
CA TRP A 187 -8.68 17.83 -3.14
C TRP A 187 -7.37 18.27 -3.80
N PHE A 188 -6.31 18.34 -3.00
CA PHE A 188 -4.94 18.46 -3.47
C PHE A 188 -4.32 17.07 -3.49
N VAL A 189 -3.98 16.57 -4.68
CA VAL A 189 -3.39 15.23 -4.86
C VAL A 189 -1.91 15.39 -5.17
N MET A 190 -1.09 14.83 -4.30
CA MET A 190 0.37 14.89 -4.36
C MET A 190 0.91 13.58 -4.91
N GLY A 191 2.03 13.63 -5.62
CA GLY A 191 2.74 12.46 -6.16
C GLY A 191 4.09 12.87 -6.72
N ASP A 192 4.88 11.91 -7.18
CA ASP A 192 6.19 12.16 -7.81
C ASP A 192 6.13 12.02 -9.34
N ASP A 193 7.15 12.53 -10.04
CA ASP A 193 7.23 12.57 -11.51
C ASP A 193 7.32 11.20 -12.22
N ASP A 194 7.51 10.13 -11.46
CA ASP A 194 7.47 8.72 -11.87
C ASP A 194 6.25 7.96 -11.30
N THR A 195 5.23 8.67 -10.84
CA THR A 195 3.96 8.11 -10.36
C THR A 195 2.93 8.03 -11.48
N VAL A 196 2.30 6.86 -11.63
CA VAL A 196 1.20 6.63 -12.58
C VAL A 196 -0.12 6.57 -11.82
N PHE A 197 -1.02 7.55 -12.04
CA PHE A 197 -2.35 7.59 -11.42
C PHE A 197 -3.44 6.94 -12.28
N PHE A 198 -4.36 6.24 -11.64
CA PHE A 198 -5.57 5.66 -12.22
C PHE A 198 -6.77 6.56 -11.87
N LEU A 199 -6.98 7.58 -12.71
CA LEU A 199 -7.82 8.74 -12.43
C LEU A 199 -9.27 8.45 -12.01
N GLU A 200 -9.97 7.56 -12.71
CA GLU A 200 -11.34 7.14 -12.37
C GLU A 200 -11.41 6.44 -11.01
N ASN A 201 -10.39 5.64 -10.68
CA ASN A 201 -10.31 4.96 -9.40
C ASN A 201 -9.95 5.94 -8.28
N LEU A 202 -9.05 6.90 -8.51
CA LEU A 202 -8.78 8.01 -7.59
C LEU A 202 -10.06 8.78 -7.26
N VAL A 203 -10.82 9.19 -8.28
CA VAL A 203 -12.12 9.87 -8.09
C VAL A 203 -13.10 8.98 -7.31
N THR A 204 -13.14 7.69 -7.62
CA THR A 204 -14.00 6.73 -6.90
C THR A 204 -13.63 6.64 -5.43
N VAL A 205 -12.34 6.64 -5.10
CA VAL A 205 -11.84 6.62 -3.74
C VAL A 205 -12.19 7.91 -2.99
N LEU A 206 -11.92 9.08 -3.59
CA LEU A 206 -12.20 10.37 -2.96
C LEU A 206 -13.70 10.61 -2.72
N ASN A 207 -14.56 10.04 -3.55
CA ASN A 207 -16.02 10.08 -3.37
C ASN A 207 -16.55 9.26 -2.17
N LYS A 208 -15.69 8.53 -1.44
CA LYS A 208 -16.06 7.92 -0.16
C LYS A 208 -16.11 8.93 0.98
N TYR A 209 -15.46 10.08 0.83
CA TYR A 209 -15.18 11.01 1.90
C TYR A 209 -15.89 12.35 1.67
N ASP A 210 -16.42 12.94 2.74
CA ASP A 210 -16.95 14.31 2.68
C ASP A 210 -15.78 15.30 2.55
N HIS A 211 -15.64 15.89 1.36
CA HIS A 211 -14.56 16.83 1.06
C HIS A 211 -14.58 18.12 1.91
N ASN A 212 -15.65 18.36 2.68
CA ASN A 212 -15.75 19.47 3.63
C ASN A 212 -15.14 19.14 5.01
N GLN A 213 -14.68 17.91 5.23
CA GLN A 213 -13.95 17.52 6.43
C GLN A 213 -12.44 17.45 6.16
N MET A 214 -11.65 17.45 7.24
CA MET A 214 -10.20 17.34 7.16
C MET A 214 -9.76 15.89 6.97
N TYR A 215 -9.34 15.56 5.75
CA TYR A 215 -8.84 14.24 5.37
C TYR A 215 -7.43 14.30 4.78
N TYR A 216 -6.57 13.41 5.28
CA TYR A 216 -5.28 13.04 4.72
C TYR A 216 -5.34 11.58 4.30
N ILE A 217 -5.41 11.31 2.99
CA ILE A 217 -5.71 9.96 2.44
C ILE A 217 -4.52 9.47 1.62
N GLY A 218 -4.09 8.23 1.82
CA GLY A 218 -3.08 7.60 0.98
C GLY A 218 -2.67 6.20 1.48
N GLY A 219 -1.50 5.73 1.08
CA GLY A 219 -1.01 4.38 1.41
C GLY A 219 0.33 4.38 2.14
N ASN A 220 0.58 3.30 2.88
CA ASN A 220 1.91 2.99 3.40
C ASN A 220 2.75 2.28 2.34
N SER A 221 4.03 2.08 2.65
CA SER A 221 4.90 1.26 1.84
C SER A 221 4.50 -0.22 1.91
N GLU A 222 4.71 -0.96 0.83
CA GLU A 222 4.64 -2.42 0.86
C GLU A 222 5.75 -3.02 1.74
N SER A 223 6.87 -2.30 1.90
CA SER A 223 8.03 -2.71 2.65
C SER A 223 7.95 -2.28 4.11
N VAL A 224 7.96 -3.26 5.01
CA VAL A 224 8.05 -3.03 6.47
C VAL A 224 9.32 -2.26 6.83
N GLU A 225 10.41 -2.45 6.09
CA GLU A 225 11.66 -1.73 6.33
C GLU A 225 11.48 -0.23 6.15
N GLN A 226 10.72 0.17 5.13
CA GLN A 226 10.41 1.57 4.88
C GLN A 226 9.51 2.12 5.97
N ASP A 227 8.45 1.40 6.36
CA ASP A 227 7.52 1.89 7.38
C ASP A 227 8.16 2.01 8.78
N VAL A 228 9.07 1.08 9.15
CA VAL A 228 9.80 1.12 10.42
C VAL A 228 10.77 2.30 10.48
N ILE A 229 11.45 2.59 9.38
CA ILE A 229 12.41 3.70 9.32
C ILE A 229 11.70 5.04 9.20
N HIS A 230 10.61 5.09 8.42
CA HIS A 230 9.97 6.33 8.05
C HIS A 230 8.72 6.63 8.88
N SER A 231 7.63 5.89 8.70
CA SER A 231 6.45 5.91 9.59
C SER A 231 5.30 5.03 9.06
N TYR A 232 4.68 4.24 9.93
CA TYR A 232 3.39 3.56 9.68
C TYR A 232 2.17 4.51 9.66
N THR A 233 2.35 5.79 9.97
CA THR A 233 1.27 6.80 10.06
C THR A 233 1.40 7.89 9.00
N MET A 234 2.23 7.65 7.98
CA MET A 234 2.46 8.51 6.83
C MET A 234 1.80 7.90 5.59
N ALA A 235 1.22 8.76 4.75
CA ALA A 235 1.00 8.40 3.35
C ALA A 235 2.28 8.72 2.56
N TYR A 236 2.83 7.71 1.88
CA TYR A 236 4.08 7.84 1.15
C TYR A 236 3.91 8.72 -0.09
N GLY A 237 4.85 9.65 -0.28
CA GLY A 237 4.76 10.67 -1.32
C GLY A 237 4.69 10.10 -2.73
N GLY A 238 5.53 9.12 -3.03
CA GLY A 238 5.61 8.49 -4.35
C GLY A 238 4.37 7.68 -4.71
N GLY A 239 3.80 6.93 -3.76
CA GLY A 239 2.52 6.27 -3.91
C GLY A 239 1.39 7.27 -4.08
N GLY A 240 1.61 8.52 -3.69
CA GLY A 240 0.66 9.61 -3.80
C GLY A 240 -0.30 9.66 -2.62
N PHE A 241 -0.80 10.87 -2.37
CA PHE A 241 -1.77 11.11 -1.29
C PHE A 241 -2.68 12.29 -1.63
N ALA A 242 -3.85 12.34 -1.00
CA ALA A 242 -4.82 13.40 -1.15
C ALA A 242 -5.04 14.15 0.17
N ILE A 243 -5.10 15.48 0.08
CA ILE A 243 -5.44 16.39 1.17
C ILE A 243 -6.73 17.12 0.79
N SER A 244 -7.76 17.02 1.63
CA SER A 244 -9.01 17.78 1.46
C SER A 244 -8.76 19.29 1.58
N TYR A 245 -9.55 20.11 0.91
CA TYR A 245 -9.39 21.57 0.94
C TYR A 245 -9.34 22.18 2.37
N PRO A 246 -10.23 21.84 3.32
CA PRO A 246 -10.16 22.38 4.69
C PRO A 246 -8.85 22.04 5.39
N LEU A 247 -8.34 20.82 5.22
CA LEU A 247 -7.06 20.41 5.78
C LEU A 247 -5.89 21.17 5.14
N ALA A 248 -5.92 21.38 3.82
CA ALA A 248 -4.90 22.18 3.16
C ALA A 248 -4.88 23.62 3.72
N ALA A 249 -6.06 24.22 3.93
CA ALA A 249 -6.19 25.57 4.48
C ALA A 249 -5.60 25.70 5.91
N GLU A 250 -5.71 24.67 6.75
CA GLU A 250 -5.03 24.65 8.05
C GLU A 250 -3.53 24.38 7.92
N LEU A 251 -3.15 23.41 7.08
CA LEU A 251 -1.76 23.01 6.89
C LEU A 251 -0.89 24.18 6.43
N VAL A 252 -1.32 24.97 5.45
CA VAL A 252 -0.49 26.06 4.89
C VAL A 252 -0.15 27.16 5.89
N LYS A 253 -0.97 27.35 6.93
CA LYS A 253 -0.73 28.32 8.01
C LYS A 253 0.46 27.91 8.89
N VAL A 254 0.65 26.61 9.10
CA VAL A 254 1.67 26.06 10.01
C VAL A 254 2.88 25.47 9.28
N LEU A 255 2.73 25.13 8.00
CA LEU A 255 3.66 24.28 7.24
C LEU A 255 5.11 24.74 7.32
N ASP A 256 5.38 26.03 7.11
CA ASP A 256 6.76 26.51 7.07
C ASP A 256 7.47 26.35 8.42
N GLY A 257 6.80 26.70 9.52
CA GLY A 257 7.35 26.51 10.87
C GLY A 257 7.46 25.03 11.26
N CYS A 258 6.51 24.22 10.80
CA CYS A 258 6.52 22.78 10.98
C CYS A 258 7.71 22.11 10.26
N ILE A 259 7.98 22.49 9.00
CA ILE A 259 9.13 21.98 8.22
C ILE A 259 10.45 22.24 8.96
N ASP A 260 10.61 23.41 9.59
CA ASP A 260 11.79 23.73 10.41
C ASP A 260 11.87 22.91 11.70
N ARG A 261 10.74 22.60 12.35
CA ARG A 261 10.70 21.72 13.53
C ARG A 261 11.10 20.29 13.18
N TYR A 262 10.67 19.80 12.01
CA TYR A 262 11.03 18.47 11.49
C TYR A 262 12.21 18.51 10.52
N ALA A 263 13.20 19.39 10.76
CA ALA A 263 14.39 19.55 9.92
C ALA A 263 15.21 18.26 9.76
N SER A 264 15.17 17.36 10.75
CA SER A 264 15.88 16.08 10.77
C SER A 264 15.20 14.96 9.97
N PHE A 265 13.94 15.14 9.54
CA PHE A 265 13.23 14.13 8.76
C PHE A 265 13.81 14.02 7.34
N TYR A 266 13.88 12.78 6.85
CA TYR A 266 14.52 12.41 5.58
C TYR A 266 13.71 12.88 4.36
N GLY A 267 12.42 12.54 4.33
CA GLY A 267 11.54 12.77 3.18
C GLY A 267 10.66 14.00 3.33
N SER A 268 10.09 14.44 2.21
CA SER A 268 9.04 15.46 2.18
C SER A 268 7.73 14.96 2.81
N ASP A 269 7.38 13.72 2.52
CA ASP A 269 6.22 13.01 3.07
C ASP A 269 6.30 12.87 4.60
N GLN A 270 7.48 12.56 5.16
CA GLN A 270 7.66 12.54 6.61
C GLN A 270 7.42 13.93 7.22
N LYS A 271 7.90 14.99 6.56
CA LYS A 271 7.67 16.36 7.03
C LYS A 271 6.18 16.71 7.01
N ILE A 272 5.48 16.34 5.93
CA ILE A 272 4.02 16.49 5.84
C ILE A 272 3.33 15.70 6.96
N GLN A 273 3.69 14.45 7.20
CA GLN A 273 3.13 13.64 8.28
C GLN A 273 3.39 14.25 9.67
N GLY A 274 4.56 14.81 9.90
CA GLY A 274 4.87 15.58 11.11
C GLY A 274 3.90 16.74 11.29
N CYS A 275 3.66 17.52 10.22
CA CYS A 275 2.69 18.62 10.26
C CYS A 275 1.24 18.14 10.46
N MET A 276 0.86 17.02 9.86
CA MET A 276 -0.45 16.41 10.11
C MET A 276 -0.60 16.00 11.59
N SER A 277 0.48 15.53 12.21
CA SER A 277 0.50 15.18 13.64
C SER A 277 0.33 16.40 14.54
N GLU A 278 0.91 17.55 14.17
CA GLU A 278 0.69 18.81 14.91
C GLU A 278 -0.76 19.32 14.80
N ILE A 279 -1.40 19.13 13.64
CA ILE A 279 -2.82 19.47 13.43
C ILE A 279 -3.73 18.43 14.13
N GLY A 280 -3.24 17.20 14.33
CA GLY A 280 -4.00 16.11 14.94
C GLY A 280 -4.81 15.28 13.95
N ILE A 281 -4.40 15.24 12.67
CA ILE A 281 -5.08 14.47 11.62
C ILE A 281 -4.29 13.19 11.28
N PRO A 282 -4.88 12.00 11.47
CA PRO A 282 -4.22 10.75 11.09
C PRO A 282 -4.33 10.49 9.59
N VAL A 283 -3.42 9.66 9.07
CA VAL A 283 -3.57 9.11 7.72
C VAL A 283 -4.80 8.18 7.65
N THR A 284 -5.63 8.40 6.64
CA THR A 284 -6.71 7.51 6.22
C THR A 284 -6.16 6.57 5.15
N LYS A 285 -5.97 5.31 5.51
CA LYS A 285 -5.27 4.34 4.65
C LYS A 285 -6.18 3.79 3.55
N GLU A 286 -5.73 3.88 2.31
CA GLU A 286 -6.39 3.34 1.13
C GLU A 286 -5.45 2.37 0.41
N LEU A 287 -5.88 1.10 0.28
CA LEU A 287 -5.03 -0.01 -0.17
C LEU A 287 -4.59 0.05 -1.64
N GLY A 288 -5.14 0.99 -2.42
CA GLY A 288 -4.84 1.14 -3.84
C GLY A 288 -3.73 2.14 -4.16
N PHE A 289 -3.23 2.86 -3.15
CA PHE A 289 -2.06 3.71 -3.31
C PHE A 289 -0.81 2.88 -3.08
N HIS A 290 -0.02 2.66 -4.13
CA HIS A 290 1.17 1.83 -4.06
C HIS A 290 2.43 2.65 -4.26
N GLN A 291 3.27 2.66 -3.22
CA GLN A 291 4.64 3.18 -3.29
C GLN A 291 5.53 2.22 -4.12
N VAL A 292 5.18 0.93 -4.18
CA VAL A 292 5.89 -0.15 -4.88
C VAL A 292 7.36 -0.24 -4.44
N ASP A 293 7.60 -0.08 -3.14
CA ASP A 293 8.93 -0.26 -2.56
C ASP A 293 9.26 -1.75 -2.42
N ILE A 294 9.41 -2.40 -3.57
CA ILE A 294 9.84 -3.78 -3.73
C ILE A 294 10.94 -3.83 -4.80
N ARG A 295 11.64 -4.96 -4.88
CA ARG A 295 12.65 -5.24 -5.92
C ARG A 295 12.29 -6.50 -6.67
N GLY A 296 12.78 -6.65 -7.90
CA GLY A 296 12.54 -7.86 -8.69
C GLY A 296 11.18 -7.84 -9.39
N ASN A 297 10.49 -8.99 -9.41
CA ASN A 297 9.29 -9.18 -10.22
C ASN A 297 8.01 -8.80 -9.43
N PRO A 298 7.26 -7.75 -9.84
CA PRO A 298 6.05 -7.30 -9.15
C PRO A 298 4.83 -8.21 -9.35
N TYR A 299 4.95 -9.30 -10.10
CA TYR A 299 3.84 -10.18 -10.47
C TYR A 299 2.97 -10.59 -9.28
N GLY A 300 3.56 -11.07 -8.18
CA GLY A 300 2.82 -11.51 -7.01
C GLY A 300 1.97 -10.41 -6.37
N LEU A 301 2.50 -9.19 -6.29
CA LEU A 301 1.81 -8.02 -5.75
C LEU A 301 0.58 -7.66 -6.61
N LEU A 302 0.75 -7.59 -7.93
CA LEU A 302 -0.31 -7.17 -8.85
C LEU A 302 -1.33 -8.29 -9.15
N ALA A 303 -0.90 -9.55 -9.17
CA ALA A 303 -1.77 -10.69 -9.41
C ALA A 303 -2.71 -10.98 -8.24
N ALA A 304 -2.30 -10.65 -7.01
CA ALA A 304 -3.08 -10.80 -5.78
C ALA A 304 -3.43 -9.44 -5.16
N HIS A 305 -3.71 -8.43 -6.01
CA HIS A 305 -4.06 -7.09 -5.55
C HIS A 305 -5.22 -7.12 -4.53
N PRO A 306 -5.17 -6.31 -3.46
CA PRO A 306 -6.22 -6.27 -2.46
C PRO A 306 -7.59 -5.89 -3.05
N LEU A 307 -8.66 -6.16 -2.31
CA LEU A 307 -10.04 -5.77 -2.69
C LEU A 307 -10.25 -4.26 -2.51
N ALA A 308 -9.61 -3.48 -3.38
CA ALA A 308 -9.68 -2.03 -3.45
C ALA A 308 -9.43 -1.58 -4.90
N PRO A 309 -9.91 -0.40 -5.32
CA PRO A 309 -9.53 0.18 -6.60
C PRO A 309 -8.01 0.40 -6.66
N LEU A 310 -7.35 0.01 -7.75
CA LEU A 310 -5.97 0.42 -8.01
C LEU A 310 -5.94 1.94 -8.26
N VAL A 311 -5.20 2.71 -7.46
CA VAL A 311 -5.18 4.18 -7.51
C VAL A 311 -3.88 4.71 -8.10
N SER A 312 -2.74 4.13 -7.76
CA SER A 312 -1.44 4.58 -8.24
C SER A 312 -0.39 3.48 -8.20
N LEU A 313 0.62 3.62 -9.05
CA LEU A 313 1.86 2.82 -9.02
C LEU A 313 3.06 3.76 -9.12
N HIS A 314 4.10 3.47 -8.36
CA HIS A 314 5.31 4.29 -8.27
C HIS A 314 6.57 3.42 -8.46
N HIS A 315 7.76 4.02 -8.51
CA HIS A 315 9.06 3.33 -8.57
C HIS A 315 9.19 2.26 -9.67
N LEU A 316 8.48 2.43 -10.79
CA LEU A 316 8.39 1.41 -11.85
C LEU A 316 9.71 1.12 -12.57
N ASP A 317 10.68 2.05 -12.52
CA ASP A 317 12.04 1.84 -13.05
C ASP A 317 12.91 0.96 -12.15
N TYR A 318 12.50 0.69 -10.90
CA TYR A 318 13.26 -0.09 -9.92
C TYR A 318 12.86 -1.57 -9.83
N ILE A 319 11.87 -1.97 -10.62
CA ILE A 319 11.32 -3.33 -10.68
C ILE A 319 11.41 -3.87 -12.11
N GLN A 320 11.27 -5.19 -12.25
CA GLN A 320 11.08 -5.79 -13.57
C GLN A 320 9.75 -5.30 -14.16
N SER A 321 9.68 -5.27 -15.50
CA SER A 321 8.46 -4.87 -16.19
C SER A 321 7.27 -5.76 -15.83
N ILE A 322 6.10 -5.17 -15.65
CA ILE A 322 4.90 -5.89 -15.17
C ILE A 322 4.45 -6.99 -16.15
N PHE A 323 4.76 -6.84 -17.45
CA PHE A 323 4.57 -7.88 -18.46
C PHE A 323 5.95 -8.39 -18.93
N PRO A 324 6.17 -9.71 -18.95
CA PRO A 324 7.46 -10.29 -19.26
C PRO A 324 7.92 -9.96 -20.70
N GLY A 325 9.23 -9.75 -20.87
CA GLY A 325 9.84 -9.47 -22.18
C GLY A 325 9.47 -8.12 -22.80
N ARG A 326 8.89 -7.19 -22.01
CA ARG A 326 8.49 -5.86 -22.47
C ARG A 326 9.20 -4.76 -21.70
N THR A 327 9.20 -3.54 -22.24
CA THR A 327 9.68 -2.35 -21.52
C THR A 327 8.70 -1.92 -20.45
N GLN A 328 9.16 -1.14 -19.47
CA GLN A 328 8.34 -0.58 -18.39
C GLN A 328 7.13 0.17 -18.97
N ILE A 329 7.37 1.13 -19.86
CA ILE A 329 6.31 1.96 -20.45
C ILE A 329 5.32 1.16 -21.29
N TYR A 330 5.79 0.21 -22.10
CA TYR A 330 4.88 -0.62 -22.87
C TYR A 330 3.97 -1.44 -21.95
N SER A 331 4.54 -1.96 -20.86
CA SER A 331 3.82 -2.78 -19.90
C SER A 331 2.71 -1.99 -19.19
N ILE A 332 3.00 -0.75 -18.77
CA ILE A 332 1.98 0.13 -18.18
C ILE A 332 0.92 0.53 -19.21
N LYS A 333 1.30 0.87 -20.44
CA LYS A 333 0.32 1.13 -21.52
C LYS A 333 -0.61 -0.06 -21.74
N LYS A 334 -0.09 -1.29 -21.66
CA LYS A 334 -0.89 -2.51 -21.79
C LYS A 334 -1.87 -2.68 -20.63
N LEU A 335 -1.44 -2.44 -19.38
CA LEU A 335 -2.33 -2.44 -18.22
C LEU A 335 -3.41 -1.35 -18.32
N LEU A 336 -3.02 -0.13 -18.69
CA LEU A 336 -3.93 0.99 -18.91
C LEU A 336 -4.95 0.68 -20.00
N SER A 337 -4.52 -0.05 -21.04
CA SER A 337 -5.44 -0.48 -22.10
C SER A 337 -6.56 -1.36 -21.55
N ALA A 338 -6.37 -2.19 -20.52
CA ALA A 338 -7.48 -2.91 -19.91
C ALA A 338 -8.29 -2.02 -18.97
N TYR A 339 -7.60 -1.23 -18.15
CA TYR A 339 -8.18 -0.29 -17.19
C TYR A 339 -9.20 0.66 -17.84
N GLU A 340 -8.91 1.23 -19.00
CA GLU A 340 -9.83 2.13 -19.72
C GLU A 340 -11.19 1.49 -20.05
N LYS A 341 -11.27 0.16 -20.15
CA LYS A 341 -12.49 -0.55 -20.52
C LYS A 341 -13.35 -0.85 -19.30
N ASP A 342 -12.75 -1.17 -18.16
CA ASP A 342 -13.43 -1.32 -16.86
C ASP A 342 -12.53 -0.86 -15.69
N PRO A 343 -12.49 0.46 -15.40
CA PRO A 343 -11.55 1.04 -14.44
C PRO A 343 -11.62 0.41 -13.05
N SER A 344 -12.85 0.22 -12.57
CA SER A 344 -13.14 -0.31 -11.24
C SER A 344 -12.74 -1.78 -11.08
N ARG A 345 -12.47 -2.49 -12.18
CA ARG A 345 -12.14 -3.92 -12.20
C ARG A 345 -10.64 -4.18 -12.40
N ALA A 346 -9.84 -3.18 -12.75
CA ALA A 346 -8.40 -3.37 -12.94
C ALA A 346 -7.74 -4.03 -11.72
N LEU A 347 -6.98 -5.10 -12.00
CA LEU A 347 -6.31 -5.99 -11.04
C LEU A 347 -7.23 -6.70 -10.04
N GLN A 348 -8.55 -6.55 -10.14
CA GLN A 348 -9.45 -7.18 -9.18
C GLN A 348 -9.38 -8.69 -9.30
N HIS A 349 -9.10 -9.29 -8.15
CA HIS A 349 -8.86 -10.71 -8.02
C HIS A 349 -10.18 -11.45 -7.87
N SER A 350 -10.51 -12.38 -8.76
CA SER A 350 -11.65 -13.30 -8.65
C SER A 350 -11.17 -14.73 -8.84
N PHE A 351 -11.77 -15.72 -8.18
CA PHE A 351 -11.44 -17.12 -8.42
C PHE A 351 -12.63 -18.05 -8.31
N CYS A 352 -12.53 -19.17 -9.02
CA CYS A 352 -13.57 -20.16 -9.19
C CYS A 352 -12.97 -21.52 -9.53
N TYR A 353 -13.83 -22.53 -9.54
CA TYR A 353 -13.42 -23.93 -9.61
C TYR A 353 -14.14 -24.62 -10.76
N ASP A 354 -13.39 -25.45 -11.49
CA ASP A 354 -13.95 -26.43 -12.41
C ASP A 354 -13.88 -27.79 -11.74
N LEU A 355 -14.99 -28.18 -11.10
CA LEU A 355 -15.08 -29.44 -10.36
C LEU A 355 -15.05 -30.68 -11.26
N LYS A 356 -15.35 -30.54 -12.55
CA LYS A 356 -15.29 -31.69 -13.46
C LYS A 356 -13.83 -32.07 -13.75
N ARG A 357 -12.97 -31.05 -13.89
CA ARG A 357 -11.53 -31.22 -14.17
C ARG A 357 -10.67 -31.16 -12.91
N ASN A 358 -11.25 -30.90 -11.75
CA ASN A 358 -10.57 -30.61 -10.48
C ASN A 358 -9.59 -29.43 -10.59
N TRP A 359 -9.97 -28.38 -11.30
CA TRP A 359 -9.12 -27.20 -11.52
C TRP A 359 -9.55 -25.99 -10.70
N SER A 360 -8.59 -25.13 -10.39
CA SER A 360 -8.85 -23.79 -9.86
C SER A 360 -8.42 -22.74 -10.86
N VAL A 361 -9.24 -21.70 -11.02
CA VAL A 361 -8.94 -20.55 -11.86
C VAL A 361 -8.87 -19.31 -10.98
N SER A 362 -7.78 -18.57 -11.08
CA SER A 362 -7.55 -17.32 -10.36
C SER A 362 -7.28 -16.20 -11.35
N VAL A 363 -8.14 -15.20 -11.37
CA VAL A 363 -8.17 -14.11 -12.35
C VAL A 363 -7.81 -12.80 -11.66
N SER A 364 -6.73 -12.16 -12.09
CA SER A 364 -6.47 -10.73 -11.88
C SER A 364 -6.90 -9.99 -13.14
N TRP A 365 -8.08 -9.38 -13.09
CA TRP A 365 -8.72 -8.89 -14.30
C TRP A 365 -7.91 -7.75 -14.96
N GLY A 366 -7.72 -7.85 -16.29
CA GLY A 366 -6.89 -6.91 -17.03
C GLY A 366 -5.37 -7.12 -16.87
N TYR A 367 -4.92 -8.18 -16.20
CA TYR A 367 -3.49 -8.46 -16.02
C TYR A 367 -3.11 -9.92 -16.28
N THR A 368 -3.57 -10.85 -15.45
CA THR A 368 -3.15 -12.27 -15.52
C THR A 368 -4.25 -13.23 -15.11
N VAL A 369 -4.18 -14.47 -15.60
CA VAL A 369 -4.96 -15.61 -15.12
C VAL A 369 -4.01 -16.75 -14.74
N GLN A 370 -4.28 -17.41 -13.62
CA GLN A 370 -3.58 -18.57 -13.12
C GLN A 370 -4.53 -19.78 -13.18
N LEU A 371 -4.11 -20.84 -13.85
CA LEU A 371 -4.84 -22.10 -13.94
C LEU A 371 -4.10 -23.18 -13.16
N TYR A 372 -4.76 -23.77 -12.16
CA TYR A 372 -4.18 -24.80 -11.31
C TYR A 372 -4.79 -26.16 -11.66
N PRO A 373 -3.97 -27.21 -11.90
CA PRO A 373 -4.43 -28.60 -12.09
C PRO A 373 -4.86 -29.27 -10.77
N SER A 374 -5.39 -28.49 -9.82
CA SER A 374 -5.87 -28.96 -8.54
C SER A 374 -6.86 -27.97 -7.92
N LEU A 375 -7.63 -28.45 -6.93
CA LEU A 375 -8.50 -27.61 -6.12
C LEU A 375 -7.69 -26.92 -5.02
N VAL A 376 -7.43 -25.63 -5.20
CA VAL A 376 -6.61 -24.80 -4.30
C VAL A 376 -7.51 -23.96 -3.41
N THR A 377 -7.21 -23.90 -2.12
CA THR A 377 -8.04 -23.15 -1.17
C THR A 377 -8.06 -21.65 -1.49
N ALA A 378 -9.20 -21.02 -1.22
CA ALA A 378 -9.39 -19.58 -1.34
C ALA A 378 -8.27 -18.78 -0.65
N LYS A 379 -7.83 -19.23 0.54
CA LYS A 379 -6.75 -18.62 1.31
C LYS A 379 -5.41 -18.65 0.58
N LYS A 380 -5.08 -19.77 -0.06
CA LYS A 380 -3.83 -19.90 -0.83
C LYS A 380 -3.90 -19.07 -2.11
N LEU A 381 -5.05 -19.05 -2.80
CA LEU A 381 -5.25 -18.26 -4.01
C LEU A 381 -5.11 -16.76 -3.75
N GLU A 382 -5.68 -16.23 -2.68
CA GLU A 382 -5.59 -14.79 -2.34
C GLU A 382 -4.23 -14.36 -1.77
N THR A 383 -3.35 -15.30 -1.43
CA THR A 383 -2.03 -14.97 -0.88
C THR A 383 -1.04 -14.75 -2.03
N ALA A 384 -0.41 -13.57 -2.04
CA ALA A 384 0.53 -13.15 -3.08
C ALA A 384 1.73 -14.10 -3.20
N PHE A 385 2.11 -14.45 -4.43
CA PHE A 385 3.38 -15.15 -4.64
C PHE A 385 4.55 -14.25 -4.28
N LEU A 386 5.55 -14.81 -3.62
CA LEU A 386 6.81 -14.14 -3.33
C LEU A 386 7.70 -14.13 -4.58
N THR A 387 7.42 -13.22 -5.50
CA THR A 387 8.20 -13.01 -6.73
C THR A 387 9.13 -11.79 -6.66
N PHE A 388 9.11 -11.09 -5.54
CA PHE A 388 9.82 -9.83 -5.31
C PHE A 388 10.59 -9.90 -3.99
N LYS A 389 11.46 -8.92 -3.77
CA LYS A 389 12.29 -8.77 -2.57
C LYS A 389 12.01 -7.43 -1.87
N SER A 390 12.38 -7.32 -0.60
CA SER A 390 12.28 -6.11 0.18
C SER A 390 13.13 -4.97 -0.41
N TRP A 391 12.68 -3.73 -0.18
CA TRP A 391 13.27 -2.54 -0.81
C TRP A 391 14.75 -2.31 -0.50
N ARG A 392 15.13 -2.44 0.79
CA ARG A 392 16.44 -2.04 1.28
C ARG A 392 17.38 -3.23 1.39
N SER A 393 16.94 -4.31 2.04
CA SER A 393 17.81 -5.48 2.28
C SER A 393 17.83 -6.49 1.14
N TRP A 394 16.93 -6.38 0.15
CA TRP A 394 16.76 -7.39 -0.90
C TRP A 394 16.44 -8.80 -0.36
N ASN A 395 15.88 -8.85 0.84
CA ASN A 395 15.45 -10.09 1.49
C ASN A 395 14.06 -10.52 1.00
N ASP A 396 13.71 -11.76 1.29
CA ASP A 396 12.39 -12.33 1.00
C ASP A 396 11.25 -11.73 1.84
N GLU A 397 11.55 -11.16 3.00
CA GLU A 397 10.60 -10.61 3.97
C GLU A 397 11.32 -9.52 4.81
N PRO A 398 10.59 -8.67 5.56
CA PRO A 398 9.13 -8.63 5.73
C PRO A 398 8.40 -7.60 4.86
N PHE A 399 7.11 -7.87 4.60
CA PHE A 399 6.16 -6.99 3.92
C PHE A 399 4.95 -6.70 4.81
N THR A 400 4.17 -5.68 4.47
CA THR A 400 2.93 -5.30 5.19
C THR A 400 1.75 -6.23 4.88
N PHE A 401 1.97 -7.29 4.13
CA PHE A 401 1.01 -8.31 3.75
C PHE A 401 1.68 -9.69 3.66
N ASN A 402 0.86 -10.74 3.72
CA ASN A 402 1.35 -12.12 3.65
C ASN A 402 1.72 -12.50 2.22
N THR A 403 2.84 -13.20 2.08
CA THR A 403 3.27 -13.82 0.83
C THR A 403 3.29 -15.35 0.98
N ARG A 404 3.46 -16.04 -0.15
CA ARG A 404 3.70 -17.48 -0.19
C ARG A 404 4.83 -17.79 -1.17
N PRO A 405 5.66 -18.80 -0.92
CA PRO A 405 6.75 -19.16 -1.82
C PRO A 405 6.22 -19.59 -3.18
N VAL A 406 7.03 -19.35 -4.22
CA VAL A 406 6.87 -20.01 -5.51
C VAL A 406 7.44 -21.41 -5.36
N GLY A 407 6.60 -22.45 -5.54
CA GLY A 407 7.02 -23.84 -5.36
C GLY A 407 8.20 -24.20 -6.27
N GLN A 408 9.12 -25.05 -5.82
CA GLN A 408 10.25 -25.47 -6.65
C GLN A 408 9.83 -26.50 -7.70
N ASP A 409 8.88 -27.38 -7.37
CA ASP A 409 8.28 -28.34 -8.30
C ASP A 409 7.40 -27.59 -9.32
N PRO A 410 7.70 -27.66 -10.63
CA PRO A 410 6.85 -27.11 -11.68
C PRO A 410 5.40 -27.60 -11.61
N CYS A 411 5.18 -28.82 -11.13
CA CYS A 411 3.85 -29.42 -10.99
C CYS A 411 3.02 -28.83 -9.84
N GLU A 412 3.63 -28.09 -8.91
CA GLU A 412 2.91 -27.37 -7.84
C GLU A 412 2.55 -25.93 -8.21
N ARG A 413 3.05 -25.45 -9.35
CA ARG A 413 2.81 -24.10 -9.85
C ARG A 413 1.53 -24.06 -10.69
N PRO A 414 0.87 -22.89 -10.80
CA PRO A 414 -0.16 -22.70 -11.81
C PRO A 414 0.48 -22.52 -13.20
N VAL A 415 -0.28 -22.86 -14.23
CA VAL A 415 -0.02 -22.34 -15.57
C VAL A 415 -0.45 -20.87 -15.61
N ILE A 416 0.47 -20.00 -16.04
CA ILE A 416 0.29 -18.54 -16.02
C ILE A 416 -0.09 -18.05 -17.42
N TYR A 417 -1.06 -17.14 -17.47
CA TYR A 417 -1.50 -16.47 -18.69
C TYR A 417 -1.46 -14.97 -18.49
N PHE A 418 -0.93 -14.23 -19.44
CA PHE A 418 -0.95 -12.76 -19.42
C PHE A 418 -2.00 -12.22 -20.36
N LEU A 419 -2.53 -11.04 -20.04
CA LEU A 419 -3.46 -10.33 -20.90
C LEU A 419 -2.88 -10.22 -22.32
N ASP A 420 -3.69 -10.56 -23.30
CA ASP A 420 -3.42 -10.33 -24.72
C ASP A 420 -4.18 -9.09 -25.20
N ARG A 421 -5.51 -9.17 -25.14
CA ARG A 421 -6.44 -8.14 -25.63
C ARG A 421 -7.63 -7.94 -24.70
N THR A 422 -8.22 -6.74 -24.79
CA THR A 422 -9.44 -6.34 -24.05
C THR A 422 -10.43 -5.72 -25.01
N GLU A 423 -11.66 -6.23 -25.02
CA GLU A 423 -12.71 -5.83 -25.95
C GLU A 423 -14.00 -5.45 -25.18
N ARG A 424 -14.73 -4.46 -25.70
CA ARG A 424 -16.11 -4.20 -25.27
C ARG A 424 -17.05 -4.97 -26.17
N VAL A 425 -17.91 -5.77 -25.58
CA VAL A 425 -18.95 -6.56 -26.25
C VAL A 425 -20.31 -5.91 -26.03
N THR A 426 -21.30 -6.26 -26.85
CA THR A 426 -22.68 -5.75 -26.75
C THR A 426 -23.22 -5.76 -25.31
N GLY A 427 -23.83 -4.64 -24.89
CA GLY A 427 -24.52 -4.53 -23.60
C GLY A 427 -23.64 -4.16 -22.40
N ASP A 428 -22.63 -3.29 -22.56
CA ASP A 428 -21.67 -2.85 -21.52
C ASP A 428 -20.95 -4.02 -20.83
N ARG A 429 -20.56 -5.01 -21.64
CA ARG A 429 -19.81 -6.19 -21.21
C ARG A 429 -18.37 -6.07 -21.70
N THR A 430 -17.45 -6.65 -20.94
CA THR A 430 -16.05 -6.78 -21.30
C THR A 430 -15.69 -8.23 -21.58
N LEU A 431 -14.86 -8.44 -22.59
CA LEU A 431 -14.19 -9.71 -22.86
C LEU A 431 -12.68 -9.46 -22.86
N THR A 432 -11.95 -10.20 -22.03
CA THR A 432 -10.48 -10.19 -22.02
C THR A 432 -9.97 -11.56 -22.44
N THR A 433 -8.98 -11.57 -23.33
CA THR A 433 -8.27 -12.79 -23.73
C THR A 433 -6.90 -12.79 -23.09
N TYR A 434 -6.50 -13.95 -22.58
CA TYR A 434 -5.20 -14.19 -21.97
C TYR A 434 -4.49 -15.31 -22.72
N ILE A 435 -3.20 -15.13 -22.97
CA ILE A 435 -2.36 -16.09 -23.67
C ILE A 435 -1.40 -16.76 -22.71
N ARG A 436 -1.18 -18.05 -22.92
CA ARG A 436 -0.26 -18.85 -22.09
C ARG A 436 1.13 -18.24 -22.14
N TYR A 437 1.72 -18.04 -20.96
CA TYR A 437 3.11 -17.65 -20.82
C TYR A 437 3.96 -18.89 -20.62
N VAL A 438 5.03 -19.00 -21.41
CA VAL A 438 6.04 -20.04 -21.29
C VAL A 438 7.37 -19.33 -21.08
N ASP A 439 7.96 -19.54 -19.90
CA ASP A 439 9.33 -19.10 -19.67
C ASP A 439 10.26 -20.12 -20.31
N GLY A 440 11.06 -19.69 -21.30
CA GLY A 440 11.98 -20.58 -22.02
C GLY A 440 13.08 -21.18 -21.14
N SER A 441 13.23 -20.74 -19.89
CA SER A 441 14.19 -21.27 -18.92
C SER A 441 13.59 -22.26 -17.91
N GLU A 442 12.27 -22.40 -17.83
CA GLU A 442 11.62 -23.29 -16.86
C GLU A 442 11.25 -24.64 -17.47
N THR A 443 11.57 -25.73 -16.75
CA THR A 443 11.13 -27.08 -17.08
C THR A 443 9.64 -27.23 -16.80
N GLU A 444 8.86 -27.68 -17.78
CA GLU A 444 7.45 -27.99 -17.59
C GLU A 444 7.24 -29.23 -16.72
N CYS A 445 6.07 -29.32 -16.09
CA CYS A 445 5.66 -30.52 -15.37
C CYS A 445 5.43 -31.69 -16.35
N ASP A 446 5.97 -32.86 -16.04
CA ASP A 446 5.87 -34.09 -16.84
C ASP A 446 4.73 -35.03 -16.38
N LYS A 447 4.03 -34.69 -15.29
CA LYS A 447 2.95 -35.52 -14.75
C LYS A 447 1.75 -35.56 -15.72
N PRO A 448 1.17 -36.75 -16.00
CA PRO A 448 0.08 -36.89 -16.98
C PRO A 448 -1.19 -36.10 -16.66
N ASP A 449 -1.49 -35.90 -15.37
CA ASP A 449 -2.63 -35.09 -14.89
C ASP A 449 -2.45 -33.59 -15.13
N TYR A 450 -1.21 -33.13 -15.33
CA TYR A 450 -0.87 -31.76 -15.67
C TYR A 450 -1.04 -31.47 -17.17
N ALA A 451 -0.90 -32.49 -18.03
CA ALA A 451 -0.93 -32.35 -19.49
C ALA A 451 -2.20 -31.67 -20.06
N PRO A 452 -3.43 -31.97 -19.58
CA PRO A 452 -4.63 -31.28 -20.06
C PRO A 452 -4.64 -29.78 -19.72
N THR A 453 -3.96 -29.37 -18.65
CA THR A 453 -3.81 -27.96 -18.28
C THR A 453 -2.83 -27.24 -19.20
N LEU A 454 -1.73 -27.91 -19.58
CA LEU A 454 -0.75 -27.38 -20.54
C LEU A 454 -1.31 -27.24 -21.96
N ALA A 455 -2.30 -28.06 -22.33
CA ALA A 455 -2.98 -27.97 -23.62
C ALA A 455 -3.79 -26.67 -23.79
N VAL A 456 -4.23 -26.05 -22.68
CA VAL A 456 -4.96 -24.78 -22.70
C VAL A 456 -4.03 -23.65 -23.12
N GLN A 457 -4.27 -23.06 -24.28
CA GLN A 457 -3.48 -21.95 -24.82
C GLN A 457 -4.09 -20.58 -24.50
N PHE A 458 -5.42 -20.53 -24.38
CA PHE A 458 -6.16 -19.29 -24.20
C PHE A 458 -7.14 -19.38 -23.03
N LEU A 459 -7.31 -18.26 -22.32
CA LEU A 459 -8.47 -18.04 -21.47
C LEU A 459 -9.24 -16.81 -21.91
N HIS A 460 -10.56 -16.94 -21.96
CA HIS A 460 -11.50 -15.85 -22.20
C HIS A 460 -12.23 -15.53 -20.91
N VAL A 461 -12.07 -14.31 -20.40
CA VAL A 461 -12.79 -13.84 -19.22
C VAL A 461 -13.82 -12.80 -19.63
N SER A 462 -15.09 -13.11 -19.41
CA SER A 462 -16.21 -12.21 -19.65
C SER A 462 -16.75 -11.63 -18.36
N SER A 463 -17.20 -10.38 -18.39
CA SER A 463 -17.85 -9.73 -17.25
C SER A 463 -18.81 -8.63 -17.72
N ALA A 464 -19.83 -8.31 -16.91
CA ALA A 464 -20.44 -6.99 -16.98
C ALA A 464 -19.48 -5.95 -16.39
N ARG A 465 -19.52 -4.72 -16.90
CA ARG A 465 -18.72 -3.62 -16.36
C ARG A 465 -18.99 -3.44 -14.85
N LEU A 466 -17.95 -3.28 -14.05
CA LEU A 466 -18.11 -3.09 -12.61
C LEU A 466 -18.66 -1.69 -12.31
N ASN A 467 -19.79 -1.62 -11.61
CA ASN A 467 -20.31 -0.34 -11.16
C ASN A 467 -19.37 0.26 -10.09
N PRO A 468 -18.79 1.45 -10.30
CA PRO A 468 -17.86 2.07 -9.35
C PRO A 468 -18.47 2.32 -7.96
N THR A 469 -19.80 2.37 -7.83
CA THR A 469 -20.45 2.60 -6.54
C THR A 469 -20.22 1.48 -5.54
N ILE A 470 -19.83 0.28 -6.00
CA ILE A 470 -19.51 -0.85 -5.11
C ILE A 470 -18.36 -0.51 -4.15
N TRP A 471 -17.43 0.36 -4.57
CA TRP A 471 -16.28 0.76 -3.77
C TRP A 471 -16.60 1.74 -2.64
N ARG A 472 -17.86 2.21 -2.55
CA ARG A 472 -18.37 2.97 -1.41
C ARG A 472 -19.07 2.09 -0.37
N MET A 473 -19.19 0.79 -0.66
CA MET A 473 -19.80 -0.21 0.22
C MET A 473 -18.70 -1.06 0.86
N ALA A 474 -19.09 -1.93 1.79
CA ALA A 474 -18.18 -2.95 2.30
C ALA A 474 -17.64 -3.81 1.13
N PRO A 475 -16.30 -3.89 0.95
CA PRO A 475 -15.73 -4.57 -0.21
C PRO A 475 -15.99 -6.08 -0.13
N ARG A 476 -16.45 -6.64 -1.25
CA ARG A 476 -16.61 -8.08 -1.42
C ARG A 476 -16.10 -8.48 -2.80
N ARG A 477 -15.26 -9.51 -2.82
CA ARG A 477 -14.76 -10.14 -4.06
C ARG A 477 -15.91 -10.54 -4.97
N GLN A 478 -15.75 -10.37 -6.28
CA GLN A 478 -16.70 -10.93 -7.24
C GLN A 478 -16.47 -12.42 -7.44
N CYS A 479 -17.55 -13.16 -7.66
CA CYS A 479 -17.49 -14.59 -7.92
C CYS A 479 -17.25 -14.83 -9.41
N CYS A 480 -16.65 -15.96 -9.77
CA CYS A 480 -16.60 -16.39 -11.16
C CYS A 480 -17.13 -17.81 -11.34
N GLU A 481 -17.34 -18.20 -12.59
CA GLU A 481 -17.73 -19.56 -12.98
C GLU A 481 -16.99 -19.92 -14.27
N VAL A 482 -16.50 -21.17 -14.34
CA VAL A 482 -15.95 -21.73 -15.57
C VAL A 482 -17.13 -22.15 -16.45
N ILE A 483 -17.22 -21.55 -17.63
CA ILE A 483 -18.24 -21.89 -18.62
C ILE A 483 -17.67 -23.04 -19.45
N ASN A 484 -18.26 -24.22 -19.30
CA ASN A 484 -17.92 -25.36 -20.16
C ASN A 484 -18.39 -25.03 -21.59
N GLY A 485 -17.44 -24.77 -22.48
CA GLY A 485 -17.68 -24.93 -23.92
C GLY A 485 -18.11 -26.37 -24.17
N GLY A 486 -19.10 -26.58 -25.05
CA GLY A 486 -19.47 -27.92 -25.47
C GLY A 486 -18.24 -28.68 -25.99
N ASP A 487 -18.30 -30.01 -25.91
CA ASP A 487 -17.24 -30.94 -26.35
C ASP A 487 -16.64 -30.47 -27.70
N GLY A 488 -15.38 -29.98 -27.71
CA GLY A 488 -14.75 -29.57 -28.97
C GLY A 488 -13.51 -28.66 -28.94
N GLU A 489 -13.26 -27.84 -27.91
CA GLU A 489 -12.08 -26.95 -27.86
C GLU A 489 -11.28 -27.10 -26.55
N ASP A 490 -10.45 -28.14 -26.45
CA ASP A 490 -9.59 -28.39 -25.28
C ASP A 490 -8.51 -27.30 -25.05
N ASN A 491 -8.30 -26.40 -26.02
CA ASN A 491 -7.28 -25.36 -25.96
C ASN A 491 -7.78 -24.01 -25.37
N LEU A 492 -9.08 -23.87 -25.08
CA LEU A 492 -9.70 -22.63 -24.64
C LEU A 492 -10.57 -22.84 -23.40
N ILE A 493 -10.35 -22.04 -22.35
CA ILE A 493 -11.23 -21.99 -21.18
C ILE A 493 -11.97 -20.66 -21.12
N GLN A 494 -13.29 -20.73 -20.93
CA GLN A 494 -14.13 -19.56 -20.74
C GLN A 494 -14.45 -19.38 -19.26
N VAL A 495 -14.28 -18.17 -18.76
CA VAL A 495 -14.56 -17.77 -17.38
C VAL A 495 -15.51 -16.59 -17.41
N LYS A 496 -16.49 -16.59 -16.53
CA LYS A 496 -17.43 -15.47 -16.39
C LYS A 496 -17.39 -14.92 -14.98
N ILE A 497 -17.04 -13.65 -14.83
CA ILE A 497 -17.09 -12.93 -13.56
C ILE A 497 -18.49 -12.34 -13.37
N ARG A 498 -19.02 -12.44 -12.15
CA ARG A 498 -20.35 -11.96 -11.75
C ARG A 498 -20.41 -11.55 -10.29
N GLY A 499 -21.49 -10.90 -9.89
CA GLY A 499 -21.83 -10.77 -8.48
C GLY A 499 -22.00 -12.15 -7.82
N CYS A 500 -21.59 -12.26 -6.56
CA CYS A 500 -21.86 -13.45 -5.76
C CYS A 500 -23.35 -13.50 -5.39
N LYS A 501 -23.95 -14.68 -5.45
CA LYS A 501 -25.30 -14.95 -4.97
C LYS A 501 -25.35 -14.80 -3.44
N ARG A 502 -26.57 -14.67 -2.93
CA ARG A 502 -26.81 -14.65 -1.48
C ARG A 502 -26.29 -15.96 -0.88
N PHE A 503 -25.50 -15.86 0.19
CA PHE A 503 -24.85 -16.99 0.88
C PHE A 503 -23.85 -17.80 0.04
N GLU A 504 -23.44 -17.33 -1.14
CA GLU A 504 -22.42 -18.01 -1.95
C GLU A 504 -21.03 -17.85 -1.31
N SER A 505 -20.39 -19.00 -1.06
CA SER A 505 -18.95 -19.12 -0.90
C SER A 505 -18.34 -19.49 -2.24
N VAL A 506 -17.14 -18.98 -2.52
CA VAL A 506 -16.35 -19.37 -3.70
C VAL A 506 -15.84 -20.79 -3.60
N THR A 507 -15.64 -21.30 -2.38
CA THR A 507 -15.18 -22.67 -2.15
C THR A 507 -16.33 -23.64 -2.44
N PRO A 508 -16.09 -24.68 -3.26
CA PRO A 508 -17.07 -25.73 -3.50
C PRO A 508 -17.40 -26.46 -2.19
N LEU A 509 -18.67 -26.80 -1.99
CA LEU A 509 -19.16 -27.59 -0.85
C LEU A 509 -18.85 -29.07 -1.04
#